data_AF-A0A258FG13-F1
#
_entry.id   AF-A0A258FG13-F1
#
_cell.length_a   1.000
_cell.length_b   1.000
_cell.length_c   1.000
_cell.angle_alpha   90.00
_cell.angle_beta   90.00
_cell.angle_gamma   90.00
#
_symmetry.space_group_name_H-M   'P 1'
#
loop_
_entity.id
_entity.type
_entity.pdbx_description
1 polymer ?
#
loop_
_entity_poly.entity_id
_entity_poly.type
_entity_poly.pdbx_seq_one_letter_code
_entity_poly.pdbx_strand_id
1 'polypeptide(L)'
;MSDFDPAKDKANIAKHGVSLALAFEMDADLMITFEDRRFAYAEDRWISIGPIGDDLFVVAHTYREDRIRPISLRRAEKHERKLYRENWT
;
A
#
# COMPACT_ATOMS: atom_id res chain seq x y z
N MET A 1 14.46 -8.26 6.98
CA MET A 1 14.00 -7.68 8.27
C MET A 1 12.75 -6.91 7.92
N SER A 2 11.58 -7.33 8.40
CA SER A 2 10.30 -6.74 8.00
C SER A 2 10.06 -5.45 8.76
N ASP A 3 9.86 -4.32 8.07
CA ASP A 3 9.70 -2.99 8.68
C ASP A 3 8.34 -2.75 9.38
N PHE A 4 7.50 -3.79 9.49
CA PHE A 4 6.20 -3.75 10.16
C PHE A 4 6.13 -4.66 11.40
N ASP A 5 5.26 -4.26 12.34
CA ASP A 5 4.96 -5.01 13.56
C ASP A 5 4.14 -6.27 13.23
N PRO A 6 4.52 -7.47 13.70
CA PRO A 6 3.73 -8.70 13.51
C PRO A 6 2.27 -8.59 13.97
N ALA A 7 1.99 -7.80 15.02
CA ALA A 7 0.63 -7.55 15.47
C ALA A 7 -0.19 -6.76 14.43
N LYS A 8 0.45 -5.80 13.73
CA LYS A 8 -0.18 -5.08 12.61
C LYS A 8 -0.42 -6.00 11.43
N ASP A 9 0.53 -6.88 11.12
CA ASP A 9 0.35 -7.85 10.03
C ASP A 9 -0.83 -8.78 10.29
N LYS A 10 -0.90 -9.34 11.51
CA LYS A 10 -2.04 -10.19 11.92
C LYS A 10 -3.37 -9.44 11.84
N ALA A 11 -3.40 -8.18 12.25
CA ALA A 11 -4.59 -7.34 12.14
C ALA A 11 -4.97 -7.06 10.67
N ASN A 12 -3.99 -6.82 9.80
CA ASN A 12 -4.21 -6.61 8.38
C ASN A 12 -4.73 -7.88 7.70
N ILE A 13 -4.15 -9.04 8.01
CA ILE A 13 -4.64 -10.35 7.52
C ILE A 13 -6.09 -10.57 7.98
N ALA A 14 -6.40 -10.35 9.25
CA ALA A 14 -7.76 -10.53 9.77
C ALA A 14 -8.78 -9.61 9.06
N LYS A 15 -8.38 -8.39 8.72
CA LYS A 15 -9.26 -7.38 8.11
C LYS A 15 -9.36 -7.49 6.58
N HIS A 16 -8.27 -7.85 5.91
CA HIS A 16 -8.12 -7.73 4.45
C HIS A 16 -7.73 -9.06 3.77
N GLY A 17 -7.47 -10.11 4.53
CA GLY A 17 -7.11 -11.43 4.01
C GLY A 17 -5.70 -11.53 3.43
N VAL A 18 -4.87 -10.50 3.59
CA VAL A 18 -3.53 -10.42 2.99
C VAL A 18 -2.49 -9.92 4.00
N SER A 19 -1.27 -10.44 3.90
CA SER A 19 -0.15 -10.00 4.74
C SER A 19 0.43 -8.68 4.23
N LEU A 20 0.84 -7.81 5.14
CA LEU A 20 1.65 -6.62 4.85
C LEU A 20 2.98 -6.96 4.16
N ALA A 21 3.49 -8.19 4.33
CA ALA A 21 4.68 -8.66 3.63
C ALA A 21 4.57 -8.53 2.11
N LEU A 22 3.37 -8.72 1.55
CA LEU A 22 3.13 -8.62 0.11
C LEU A 22 3.37 -7.21 -0.43
N ALA A 23 3.35 -6.17 0.41
CA ALA A 23 3.64 -4.81 -0.03
C ALA A 23 5.08 -4.67 -0.56
N PHE A 24 6.00 -5.54 -0.14
CA PHE A 24 7.38 -5.54 -0.62
C PHE A 24 7.53 -6.17 -2.01
N GLU A 25 6.51 -6.85 -2.51
CA GLU A 25 6.47 -7.39 -3.88
C GLU A 25 5.96 -6.35 -4.89
N MET A 26 5.53 -5.17 -4.43
CA MET A 26 5.07 -4.10 -5.31
C MET A 26 6.28 -3.43 -5.98
N ASP A 27 6.21 -3.31 -7.30
CA ASP A 27 7.21 -2.60 -8.08
C ASP A 27 6.98 -1.08 -8.00
N ALA A 28 7.97 -0.35 -7.50
CA ALA A 28 7.91 1.11 -7.35
C ALA A 28 7.73 1.85 -8.67
N ASP A 29 8.28 1.32 -9.76
CA ASP A 29 8.15 1.92 -11.08
C ASP A 29 6.75 1.68 -11.66
N LEU A 30 5.99 0.72 -11.12
CA LEU A 30 4.61 0.40 -11.49
C LEU A 30 3.58 0.92 -10.49
N MET A 31 3.97 1.80 -9.56
CA MET A 31 3.04 2.38 -8.59
C MET A 31 2.65 3.80 -8.95
N ILE A 32 1.36 4.13 -8.77
CA ILE A 32 0.94 5.52 -8.58
C ILE A 32 0.86 5.80 -7.09
N THR A 33 1.41 6.93 -6.66
CA THR A 33 1.53 7.29 -5.26
C THR A 33 0.94 8.67 -5.00
N PHE A 34 0.12 8.79 -3.97
CA PHE A 34 -0.53 10.02 -3.55
C PHE A 34 -0.29 10.25 -2.07
N GLU A 35 -0.16 11.52 -1.68
CA GLU A 35 -0.11 11.88 -0.27
C GLU A 35 -1.47 11.67 0.39
N ASP A 36 -1.51 10.98 1.54
CA ASP A 36 -2.72 10.74 2.30
C ASP A 36 -3.07 11.95 3.18
N ARG A 37 -3.77 12.91 2.57
CA ARG A 37 -4.21 14.14 3.24
C ARG A 37 -5.55 14.03 3.96
N ARG A 38 -6.08 12.80 4.15
CA ARG A 38 -7.42 12.61 4.74
C ARG A 38 -7.47 13.02 6.22
N PHE A 39 -6.34 12.93 6.92
CA PHE A 39 -6.24 13.26 8.34
C PHE A 39 -4.90 13.94 8.63
N ALA A 40 -4.88 14.78 9.66
CA ALA A 40 -3.64 15.28 10.23
C ALA A 40 -2.96 14.17 11.04
N TYR A 41 -2.18 13.34 10.35
CA TYR A 41 -1.34 12.33 10.98
C TYR A 41 -0.08 12.97 11.58
N ALA A 42 0.50 12.33 12.60
CA ALA A 42 1.77 12.78 13.18
C ALA A 42 2.97 12.55 12.25
N GLU A 43 2.79 11.77 11.19
CA GLU A 43 3.80 11.40 10.19
C GLU A 43 3.16 11.46 8.81
N ASP A 44 3.96 11.82 7.79
CA ASP A 44 3.51 11.80 6.40
C ASP A 44 3.13 10.38 5.98
N ARG A 45 1.94 10.26 5.40
CA ARG A 45 1.43 8.99 4.89
C ARG A 45 1.16 9.10 3.40
N TRP A 46 1.36 7.98 2.75
CA TRP A 46 1.22 7.83 1.32
C TRP A 46 0.30 6.66 1.04
N ILE A 47 -0.53 6.81 0.00
CA ILE A 47 -1.29 5.73 -0.60
C ILE A 47 -0.66 5.42 -1.95
N SER A 48 -0.20 4.18 -2.12
CA SER A 48 0.26 3.69 -3.40
C SER A 48 -0.68 2.62 -3.94
N ILE A 49 -0.92 2.64 -5.25
CA ILE A 49 -1.70 1.64 -5.98
C ILE A 49 -0.80 1.06 -7.05
N GLY A 50 -0.71 -0.27 -7.09
CA GLY A 50 0.16 -0.96 -8.04
C GLY A 50 -0.12 -2.46 -8.14
N PRO A 51 0.49 -3.13 -9.12
CA PRO A 51 0.30 -4.56 -9.34
C PRO A 51 1.11 -5.42 -8.35
N ILE A 52 0.54 -6.57 -8.01
CA ILE A 52 1.25 -7.73 -7.45
C ILE A 52 0.75 -8.95 -8.22
N GLY A 53 1.59 -9.47 -9.11
CA GLY A 53 1.13 -10.43 -10.12
C GLY A 53 0.02 -9.82 -11.00
N ASP A 54 -1.07 -10.56 -11.18
CA ASP A 54 -2.20 -10.14 -12.03
C ASP A 54 -3.25 -9.26 -11.31
N ASP A 55 -3.05 -8.98 -10.02
CA ASP A 55 -3.99 -8.20 -9.21
C ASP A 55 -3.44 -6.82 -8.85
N LEU A 56 -4.35 -5.87 -8.64
CA LEU A 56 -4.00 -4.53 -8.13
C LEU A 56 -4.24 -4.46 -6.64
N PHE A 57 -3.32 -3.80 -5.95
CA PHE A 57 -3.34 -3.60 -4.50
C PHE A 57 -3.21 -2.12 -4.16
N VAL A 58 -3.70 -1.79 -2.97
CA VAL A 58 -3.52 -0.48 -2.34
C VAL A 58 -2.78 -0.66 -1.05
N VAL A 59 -1.66 0.06 -0.92
CA VAL A 59 -0.85 0.10 0.29
C VAL A 59 -0.88 1.51 0.88
N ALA A 60 -1.22 1.60 2.16
CA ALA A 60 -0.95 2.79 2.95
C ALA A 60 0.39 2.62 3.64
N HIS A 61 1.30 3.58 3.51
CA HIS A 61 2.66 3.49 4.05
C HIS A 61 3.23 4.84 4.46
N THR A 62 4.37 4.80 5.13
CA THR A 62 5.23 5.95 5.36
C THR A 62 6.64 5.59 4.93
N TYR A 63 7.52 6.58 4.75
CA TYR A 63 8.92 6.35 4.41
C TYR A 63 9.79 6.38 5.68
N ARG A 64 10.73 5.43 5.78
CA ARG A 64 11.82 5.47 6.77
C ARG A 64 13.11 5.07 6.07
N GLU A 65 14.11 5.94 6.09
CA GLU A 65 15.43 5.68 5.47
C GLU A 65 15.28 5.21 4.00
N ASP A 66 14.41 5.91 3.25
CA ASP A 66 14.07 5.63 1.84
C ASP A 66 13.40 4.26 1.57
N ARG A 67 12.91 3.59 2.62
CA ARG A 67 12.13 2.34 2.52
C ARG A 67 10.68 2.56 2.88
N ILE A 68 9.78 1.87 2.17
CA ILE A 68 8.36 1.86 2.54
C ILE A 68 8.16 1.08 3.83
N ARG A 69 7.35 1.64 4.73
CA ARG A 69 6.85 0.97 5.93
C ARG A 69 5.35 0.75 5.79
N PRO A 70 4.91 -0.47 5.42
CA PRO A 70 3.49 -0.76 5.23
C PRO A 70 2.70 -0.57 6.54
N ILE A 71 1.61 0.18 6.45
CA ILE A 71 0.64 0.41 7.53
C ILE A 71 -0.61 -0.44 7.29
N SER A 72 -1.07 -0.52 6.03
CA SER A 72 -2.21 -1.32 5.60
C SER A 72 -1.98 -1.79 4.17
N LEU A 73 -2.43 -2.99 3.84
CA LEU A 73 -2.44 -3.52 2.47
C LEU A 73 -3.77 -4.22 2.20
N ARG A 74 -4.35 -3.95 1.02
CA ARG A 74 -5.54 -4.65 0.55
C ARG A 74 -5.58 -4.72 -0.96
N ARG A 75 -6.43 -5.61 -1.49
CA ARG A 75 -6.79 -5.57 -2.92
C ARG A 75 -7.46 -4.24 -3.25
N ALA A 76 -7.17 -3.74 -4.44
CA ALA A 76 -7.76 -2.51 -4.97
C ALA A 76 -9.23 -2.72 -5.33
N GLU A 77 -10.06 -1.75 -4.96
CA GLU A 77 -11.47 -1.70 -5.32
C GLU A 77 -11.65 -1.24 -6.76
N LYS A 78 -12.86 -1.42 -7.30
CA LYS A 78 -13.16 -1.10 -8.72
C LYS A 78 -12.78 0.34 -9.11
N HIS A 79 -13.01 1.30 -8.22
CA HIS A 79 -12.70 2.71 -8.47
C HIS A 79 -11.19 3.00 -8.45
N GLU A 80 -10.43 2.35 -7.57
CA GLU A 80 -8.96 2.44 -7.51
C GLU A 80 -8.31 1.77 -8.72
N ARG A 81 -8.84 0.61 -9.16
CA ARG A 81 -8.39 -0.04 -10.41
C ARG A 81 -8.64 0.85 -11.62
N LYS A 82 -9.74 1.61 -11.64
CA LYS A 82 -10.01 2.60 -12.67
C LYS A 82 -9.00 3.75 -12.61
N LEU A 83 -8.81 4.33 -11.42
CA LEU A 83 -7.82 5.39 -11.18
C LEU A 83 -6.41 4.99 -11.65
N TYR A 84 -5.99 3.76 -11.33
CA TYR A 84 -4.70 3.22 -11.77
C TYR A 84 -4.54 3.23 -13.29
N ARG A 85 -5.52 2.69 -14.01
CA ARG A 85 -5.49 2.66 -15.48
C ARG A 85 -5.48 4.07 -16.10
N GLU A 86 -6.24 5.00 -15.53
CA GLU A 86 -6.33 6.37 -16.05
C GLU A 86 -5.03 7.17 -15.86
N ASN A 87 -4.20 6.83 -14.87
CA ASN A 87 -2.90 7.49 -14.63
C ASN A 87 -1.74 6.81 -15.35
N TRP A 88 -1.97 5.66 -15.98
CA TRP A 88 -0.96 4.87 -16.72
C TRP A 88 -1.15 4.91 -18.25
N THR A 89 -2.10 5.70 -18.74
CA THR A 89 -2.40 5.90 -20.17
C THR A 89 -1.93 7.28 -20.60
#